data_AF-A0A9P8GAU4-F1
#
_entry.id   AF-A0A9P8GAU4-F1
#
_cell.length_a   1.000
_cell.length_b   1.000
_cell.length_c   1.000
_cell.angle_alpha   90.00
_cell.angle_beta   90.00
_cell.angle_gamma   90.00
#
_symmetry.space_group_name_H-M   'P 1'
#
loop_
_entity.id
_entity.type
_entity.pdbx_description
1 polymer ?
#
loop_
_entity_poly.entity_id
_entity_poly.type
_entity_poly.pdbx_seq_one_letter_code
_entity_poly.pdbx_strand_id
1 'polypeptide(L)'
;MTVSATVHGVVFDSTRIAAGAEDGEVRVWDRASGTLLASLNNGFGIPAQIRARNGTLISTGKNGALTFWNKSWLGEDHTVLAHDSIIVALDMTDTDLFTGGMDGVVKKWDLQSGNLAQEMSTRYGNLHVIVVDQQVVIAVSTDDAHTALEIWSLASTAPDKRRATQLRDRLG
;
A
#
# COMPACT_ATOMS: atom_id res chain seq x y z
N MET A 1 -10.89 -14.23 19.06
CA MET A 1 -9.69 -13.67 18.40
C MET A 1 -9.33 -12.41 19.18
N THR A 2 -8.11 -12.30 19.72
CA THR A 2 -7.68 -11.14 20.52
C THR A 2 -6.28 -10.71 20.10
N VAL A 3 -6.03 -9.41 20.15
CA VAL A 3 -4.71 -8.78 19.99
C VAL A 3 -4.55 -7.81 21.16
N SER A 4 -3.43 -7.91 21.88
CA SER A 4 -3.17 -7.11 23.09
C SER A 4 -2.54 -5.74 22.81
N ALA A 5 -2.29 -5.43 21.54
CA ALA A 5 -1.74 -4.16 21.06
C ALA A 5 -2.72 -3.48 20.10
N THR A 6 -2.53 -2.18 19.85
CA THR A 6 -3.32 -1.44 18.86
C THR A 6 -3.17 -2.10 17.49
N VAL A 7 -4.28 -2.27 16.78
CA VAL A 7 -4.31 -2.81 15.42
C VAL A 7 -4.49 -1.65 14.44
N HIS A 8 -3.62 -1.59 13.43
CA HIS A 8 -3.66 -0.52 12.42
C HIS A 8 -4.16 -0.98 11.06
N GLY A 9 -4.26 -2.30 10.84
CA GLY A 9 -4.82 -2.86 9.62
C GLY A 9 -5.37 -4.26 9.84
N VAL A 10 -6.47 -4.55 9.15
CA VAL A 10 -7.11 -5.86 9.12
C VAL A 10 -7.45 -6.20 7.68
N VAL A 11 -7.19 -7.45 7.29
CA VAL A 11 -7.61 -8.02 6.01
C VAL A 11 -8.19 -9.41 6.23
N PHE A 12 -8.98 -9.89 5.28
CA PHE A 12 -9.54 -11.23 5.33
C PHE A 12 -9.75 -11.79 3.93
N ASP A 13 -9.72 -13.12 3.82
CA ASP A 13 -10.11 -13.84 2.63
C ASP A 13 -11.23 -14.83 2.96
N SER A 14 -11.47 -15.80 2.08
CA SER A 14 -12.50 -16.83 2.29
C SER A 14 -12.24 -17.72 3.52
N THR A 15 -11.00 -17.87 3.95
CA THR A 15 -10.54 -18.80 4.99
C THR A 15 -9.84 -18.15 6.17
N ARG A 16 -9.32 -16.92 6.03
CA ARG A 16 -8.41 -16.32 7.01
C ARG A 16 -8.76 -14.87 7.33
N ILE A 17 -8.33 -14.45 8.51
CA ILE A 17 -8.28 -13.06 8.94
C ILE A 17 -6.83 -12.78 9.32
N ALA A 18 -6.29 -11.62 8.95
CA ALA A 18 -4.99 -11.15 9.39
C ALA A 18 -5.09 -9.74 9.99
N ALA A 19 -4.28 -9.45 11.00
CA ALA A 19 -4.20 -8.14 11.64
C ALA A 19 -2.74 -7.77 11.93
N GLY A 20 -2.34 -6.55 11.55
CA GLY A 20 -1.05 -5.97 11.88
C GLY A 20 -1.15 -5.08 13.11
N ALA A 21 -0.30 -5.31 14.10
CA ALA A 21 -0.39 -4.69 15.41
C ALA A 21 0.90 -3.95 15.84
N GLU A 22 0.78 -3.00 16.77
CA GLU A 22 1.91 -2.19 17.26
C GLU A 22 3.03 -2.96 17.96
N ASP A 23 2.82 -4.23 18.29
CA ASP A 23 3.85 -5.07 18.88
C ASP A 23 4.84 -5.65 17.88
N GLY A 24 4.73 -5.31 16.59
CA GLY A 24 5.63 -5.81 15.55
C GLY A 24 5.13 -7.06 14.83
N GLU A 25 3.98 -7.61 15.26
CA GLU A 25 3.47 -8.87 14.72
C GLU A 25 2.27 -8.68 13.79
N VAL A 26 2.26 -9.49 12.74
CA VAL A 26 1.07 -9.79 11.94
C VAL A 26 0.53 -11.12 12.41
N ARG A 27 -0.68 -11.12 12.96
CA ARG A 27 -1.35 -12.34 13.42
C ARG A 27 -2.36 -12.81 12.40
N VAL A 28 -2.42 -14.12 12.19
CA VAL A 28 -3.31 -14.76 11.21
C VAL A 28 -4.15 -15.80 11.91
N TRP A 29 -5.47 -15.74 11.70
CA TRP A 29 -6.44 -16.68 12.26
C TRP A 29 -7.19 -17.40 11.16
N ASP A 30 -7.63 -18.62 11.48
CA ASP A 30 -8.67 -19.30 10.74
C ASP A 30 -9.99 -18.56 10.94
N ARG A 31 -10.65 -18.20 9.84
CA ARG A 31 -11.85 -17.36 9.86
C ARG A 31 -13.05 -18.08 10.45
N ALA A 32 -13.16 -19.38 10.25
CA ALA A 32 -14.33 -20.15 10.68
C ALA A 32 -14.30 -20.46 12.19
N SER A 33 -13.16 -20.91 12.69
CA SER A 33 -12.96 -21.34 14.08
C SER A 33 -12.43 -20.24 15.00
N GLY A 34 -11.79 -19.21 14.44
CA GLY A 34 -11.08 -18.19 15.22
C GLY A 34 -9.77 -18.65 15.84
N THR A 35 -9.26 -19.81 15.42
CA THR A 35 -7.98 -20.36 15.86
C THR A 35 -6.83 -19.51 15.32
N LEU A 36 -5.88 -19.14 16.18
CA LEU A 36 -4.64 -18.48 15.75
C LEU A 36 -3.79 -19.48 14.98
N LEU A 37 -3.49 -19.17 13.71
CA LEU A 37 -2.69 -20.01 12.82
C LEU A 37 -1.22 -19.60 12.81
N ALA A 38 -0.92 -18.30 12.90
CA ALA A 38 0.44 -17.79 12.92
C ALA A 38 0.56 -16.44 13.63
N SER A 39 1.74 -16.20 14.20
CA SER A 39 2.25 -14.87 14.58
C SER A 39 3.52 -14.62 13.78
N LEU A 40 3.50 -13.59 12.95
CA LEU A 40 4.53 -13.30 11.95
C LEU A 40 5.23 -12.01 12.33
N ASN A 41 6.51 -12.11 12.69
CA ASN A 41 7.30 -10.95 13.05
C ASN A 41 8.02 -10.42 11.81
N ASN A 42 7.78 -9.16 11.44
CA ASN A 42 8.44 -8.54 10.28
C ASN A 42 9.91 -8.13 10.57
N GLY A 43 10.39 -8.22 11.81
CA GLY A 43 11.76 -7.88 12.21
C GLY A 43 12.05 -6.38 12.31
N PHE A 44 11.08 -5.50 12.00
CA PHE A 44 11.29 -4.07 11.80
C PHE A 44 10.41 -3.17 12.68
N GLY A 45 9.77 -3.75 13.71
CA GLY A 45 8.89 -3.05 14.62
C GLY A 45 7.49 -2.83 14.03
N ILE A 46 6.73 -1.87 14.58
CA ILE A 46 5.30 -1.62 14.28
C ILE A 46 4.96 -1.85 12.79
N PRO A 47 4.26 -2.94 12.43
CA PRO A 47 3.53 -3.00 11.19
C PRO A 47 2.43 -1.96 11.23
N ALA A 48 2.62 -0.90 10.45
CA ALA A 48 1.68 0.21 10.43
C ALA A 48 0.45 -0.15 9.60
N GLN A 49 0.60 -0.93 8.52
CA GLN A 49 -0.49 -1.22 7.60
C GLN A 49 -0.32 -2.61 7.00
N ILE A 50 -1.45 -3.25 6.67
CA ILE A 50 -1.47 -4.51 5.92
C ILE A 50 -2.47 -4.46 4.76
N ARG A 51 -2.16 -5.17 3.68
CA ARG A 51 -3.03 -5.42 2.52
C ARG A 51 -2.84 -6.85 2.03
N ALA A 52 -3.89 -7.46 1.47
CA ALA A 52 -3.78 -8.81 0.94
C ALA A 52 -4.45 -8.92 -0.44
N ARG A 53 -3.81 -9.68 -1.32
CA ARG A 53 -4.31 -9.93 -2.67
C ARG A 53 -3.72 -11.22 -3.24
N ASN A 54 -4.54 -11.97 -3.98
CA ASN A 54 -4.14 -13.18 -4.71
C ASN A 54 -3.34 -14.19 -3.87
N GLY A 55 -3.68 -14.34 -2.58
CA GLY A 55 -3.00 -15.26 -1.66
C GLY A 55 -1.71 -14.73 -1.03
N THR A 56 -1.31 -13.50 -1.37
CA THR A 56 -0.17 -12.79 -0.78
C THR A 56 -0.67 -11.74 0.21
N LEU A 57 -0.10 -11.72 1.41
CA LEU A 57 -0.28 -10.66 2.40
C LEU A 57 0.95 -9.77 2.36
N ILE A 58 0.76 -8.47 2.49
CA ILE A 58 1.81 -7.46 2.51
C ILE A 58 1.67 -6.68 3.81
N SER A 59 2.77 -6.49 4.52
CA SER A 59 2.83 -5.65 5.71
C SER A 59 3.94 -4.61 5.60
N THR A 60 3.71 -3.44 6.15
CA THR A 60 4.75 -2.42 6.29
C THR A 60 5.58 -2.62 7.56
N GLY A 61 6.73 -1.95 7.65
CA GLY A 61 7.56 -1.85 8.86
C GLY A 61 8.06 -0.41 9.10
N LYS A 62 8.55 -0.15 10.32
CA LYS A 62 9.04 1.20 10.70
C LYS A 62 10.32 1.62 10.01
N ASN A 63 11.12 0.68 9.52
CA ASN A 63 12.37 1.00 8.83
C ASN A 63 12.18 1.25 7.32
N GLY A 64 10.95 1.36 6.83
CA GLY A 64 10.67 1.52 5.41
C GLY A 64 10.58 0.21 4.62
N ALA A 65 10.58 -0.93 5.30
CA ALA A 65 10.43 -2.24 4.67
C ALA A 65 8.96 -2.59 4.35
N LEU A 66 8.77 -3.27 3.24
CA LEU A 66 7.60 -4.07 2.90
C LEU A 66 7.96 -5.54 3.03
N THR A 67 7.21 -6.28 3.84
CA THR A 67 7.35 -7.74 3.95
C THR A 67 6.17 -8.41 3.26
N PHE A 68 6.47 -9.36 2.39
CA PHE A 68 5.52 -10.16 1.64
C PHE A 68 5.43 -11.54 2.29
N TRP A 69 4.20 -11.99 2.53
CA TRP A 69 3.89 -13.27 3.17
C TRP A 69 3.11 -14.15 2.20
N ASN A 70 3.63 -15.35 1.93
CA ASN A 70 3.02 -16.35 1.06
C ASN A 70 2.52 -17.56 1.88
N LYS A 71 2.19 -18.66 1.19
CA LYS A 71 1.69 -19.91 1.79
C LYS A 71 0.42 -19.68 2.61
N SER A 72 -0.53 -18.96 2.01
CA SER A 72 -1.77 -18.54 2.67
C SER A 72 -1.50 -17.68 3.91
N TRP A 73 -0.53 -16.77 3.82
CA TRP A 73 -0.14 -15.85 4.88
C TRP A 73 0.45 -16.53 6.12
N LEU A 74 1.20 -17.64 5.96
CA LEU A 74 1.79 -18.36 7.10
C LEU A 74 3.32 -18.36 7.10
N GLY A 75 3.94 -17.81 6.07
CA GLY A 75 5.38 -17.73 5.99
C GLY A 75 5.83 -16.49 5.23
N GLU A 76 6.97 -15.95 5.64
CA GLU A 76 7.64 -14.90 4.89
C GLU A 76 8.07 -15.46 3.53
N ASP A 77 7.87 -14.63 2.50
CA ASP A 77 8.37 -14.87 1.16
C ASP A 77 9.65 -14.06 0.93
N HIS A 78 9.52 -12.73 1.01
CA HIS A 78 10.63 -11.80 0.84
C HIS A 78 10.31 -10.42 1.43
N THR A 79 11.34 -9.59 1.56
CA THR A 79 11.25 -8.22 2.05
C THR A 79 11.91 -7.25 1.05
N VAL A 80 11.31 -6.06 0.88
CA VAL A 80 11.84 -4.97 0.03
C VAL A 80 11.95 -3.69 0.86
N LEU A 81 13.10 -3.00 0.78
CA LEU A 81 13.23 -1.65 1.33
C LEU A 81 12.59 -0.65 0.36
N ALA A 82 11.39 -0.20 0.67
CA ALA A 82 10.60 0.66 -0.21
C ALA A 82 10.87 2.15 0.04
N HIS A 83 11.06 2.52 1.30
CA HIS A 83 11.30 3.89 1.76
C HIS A 83 12.52 3.93 2.70
N ASP A 84 13.13 5.11 2.84
CA ASP A 84 14.17 5.37 3.85
C ASP A 84 13.56 5.86 5.19
N SER A 85 12.24 5.79 5.31
CA SER A 85 11.45 6.26 6.43
C SER A 85 10.30 5.29 6.75
N ILE A 86 9.61 5.50 7.88
CA ILE A 86 8.43 4.70 8.25
C ILE A 86 7.40 4.76 7.12
N ILE A 87 6.91 3.60 6.66
CA ILE A 87 5.75 3.55 5.76
C ILE A 87 4.49 3.68 6.62
N VAL A 88 3.76 4.77 6.42
CA VAL A 88 2.54 5.13 7.17
C VAL A 88 1.26 4.78 6.41
N ALA A 89 1.35 4.62 5.10
CA ALA A 89 0.19 4.33 4.26
C ALA A 89 0.50 3.23 3.24
N LEU A 90 -0.45 2.34 3.02
CA LEU A 90 -0.36 1.22 2.10
C LEU A 90 -1.72 1.01 1.44
N ASP A 91 -1.78 0.98 0.12
CA ASP A 91 -3.00 0.65 -0.61
C ASP A 91 -2.68 0.04 -1.98
N MET A 92 -3.65 -0.54 -2.68
CA MET A 92 -3.39 -1.24 -3.94
C MET A 92 -4.57 -1.26 -4.91
N THR A 93 -4.26 -1.34 -6.20
CA THR A 93 -5.20 -1.67 -7.27
C THR A 93 -5.05 -3.14 -7.68
N ASP A 94 -5.50 -3.47 -8.90
CA ASP A 94 -5.33 -4.78 -9.50
C ASP A 94 -3.91 -5.09 -9.95
N THR A 95 -3.17 -4.04 -10.29
CA THR A 95 -1.86 -4.13 -10.93
C THR A 95 -0.78 -3.46 -10.11
N ASP A 96 -1.14 -2.55 -9.20
CA ASP A 96 -0.19 -1.66 -8.57
C ASP A 96 -0.32 -1.64 -7.05
N LEU A 97 0.81 -1.55 -6.37
CA LEU A 97 0.92 -1.27 -4.94
C LEU A 97 1.33 0.20 -4.76
N PHE A 98 0.73 0.86 -3.77
CA PHE A 98 1.08 2.21 -3.38
C PHE A 98 1.57 2.19 -1.93
N THR A 99 2.72 2.82 -1.71
CA THR A 99 3.30 3.04 -0.39
C THR A 99 3.47 4.51 -0.13
N GLY A 100 3.21 4.92 1.10
CA GLY A 100 3.40 6.28 1.56
C GLY A 100 4.34 6.33 2.75
N GLY A 101 5.45 7.06 2.62
CA GLY A 101 6.44 7.24 3.68
C GLY A 101 6.26 8.53 4.48
N MET A 102 6.82 8.57 5.69
CA MET A 102 6.99 9.82 6.46
C MET A 102 7.97 10.81 5.79
N ASP A 103 8.63 10.40 4.72
CA ASP A 103 9.41 11.23 3.81
C ASP A 103 8.56 12.12 2.90
N GLY A 104 7.22 11.99 2.94
CA GLY A 104 6.31 12.76 2.09
C GLY A 104 6.30 12.26 0.65
N VAL A 105 6.71 11.01 0.42
CA VAL A 105 6.70 10.40 -0.91
C VAL A 105 5.65 9.30 -0.96
N VAL A 106 4.83 9.33 -2.01
CA VAL A 106 4.02 8.19 -2.43
C VAL A 106 4.73 7.48 -3.56
N LYS A 107 5.00 6.18 -3.39
CA LYS A 107 5.61 5.33 -4.42
C LYS A 107 4.60 4.36 -4.98
N LYS A 108 4.59 4.23 -6.30
CA LYS A 108 3.79 3.26 -7.06
C LYS A 108 4.70 2.14 -7.54
N TRP A 109 4.33 0.90 -7.25
CA TRP A 109 5.07 -0.31 -7.62
C TRP A 109 4.18 -1.19 -8.49
N ASP A 110 4.74 -1.75 -9.56
CA ASP A 110 4.06 -2.77 -10.35
C ASP A 110 4.06 -4.10 -9.57
N LEU A 111 2.89 -4.63 -9.24
CA LEU A 111 2.76 -5.84 -8.40
C LEU A 111 3.31 -7.10 -9.09
N GLN A 112 3.33 -7.14 -10.42
CA GLN A 112 3.77 -8.32 -11.15
C GLN A 112 5.30 -8.44 -11.19
N SER A 113 5.98 -7.34 -11.44
CA SER A 113 7.43 -7.27 -11.58
C SER A 113 8.15 -6.84 -10.30
N GLY A 114 7.44 -6.21 -9.36
CA GLY A 114 8.00 -5.62 -8.15
C GLY A 114 8.77 -4.32 -8.41
N ASN A 115 8.76 -3.79 -9.63
CA ASN A 115 9.54 -2.61 -9.99
C ASN A 115 8.82 -1.33 -9.54
N LEU A 116 9.62 -0.35 -9.10
CA LEU A 116 9.15 1.01 -8.87
C LEU A 116 8.75 1.64 -10.22
N ALA A 117 7.48 2.02 -10.34
CA ALA A 117 6.93 2.61 -11.55
C ALA A 117 6.88 4.14 -11.49
N GLN A 118 6.61 4.72 -10.31
CA GLN A 118 6.47 6.17 -10.15
C GLN A 118 6.71 6.61 -8.70
N GLU A 119 7.26 7.81 -8.53
CA GLU A 119 7.29 8.53 -7.26
C GLU A 119 6.50 9.84 -7.37
N MET A 120 5.75 10.17 -6.33
CA MET A 120 4.91 11.37 -6.24
C MET A 120 5.19 12.03 -4.89
N SER A 121 5.84 13.19 -4.91
CA SER A 121 6.08 13.96 -3.69
C SER A 121 4.82 14.73 -3.31
N THR A 122 4.44 14.61 -2.04
CA THR A 122 3.38 15.44 -1.46
C THR A 122 3.90 16.84 -1.22
N ARG A 123 2.98 17.82 -1.20
CA ARG A 123 3.31 19.23 -0.95
C ARG A 123 3.99 19.43 0.40
N TYR A 124 3.60 18.65 1.40
CA TYR A 124 4.15 18.69 2.75
C TYR A 124 4.75 17.35 3.14
N GLY A 125 5.73 17.34 4.05
CA GLY A 125 6.51 16.14 4.37
C GLY A 125 5.77 15.07 5.18
N ASN A 126 4.81 15.45 6.04
CA ASN A 126 4.13 14.47 6.88
C ASN A 126 2.91 13.89 6.16
N LEU A 127 3.12 12.80 5.43
CA LEU A 127 2.04 12.00 4.86
C LEU A 127 1.30 11.23 5.97
N HIS A 128 -0.03 11.12 5.86
CA HIS A 128 -0.85 10.39 6.83
C HIS A 128 -1.59 9.20 6.23
N VAL A 129 -2.19 9.41 5.06
CA VAL A 129 -3.04 8.40 4.42
C VAL A 129 -2.91 8.51 2.92
N ILE A 130 -3.02 7.35 2.27
CA ILE A 130 -3.30 7.23 0.85
C ILE A 130 -4.57 6.41 0.67
N VAL A 131 -5.38 6.81 -0.31
CA VAL A 131 -6.54 6.04 -0.77
C VAL A 131 -6.46 5.95 -2.27
N VAL A 132 -6.62 4.75 -2.81
CA VAL A 132 -6.39 4.45 -4.21
C VAL A 132 -7.64 3.82 -4.83
N ASP A 133 -7.97 4.24 -6.05
CA ASP A 133 -8.81 3.47 -6.97
C ASP A 133 -8.10 3.23 -8.30
N GLN A 134 -8.81 2.75 -9.32
CA GLN A 134 -8.21 2.45 -10.64
C GLN A 134 -7.82 3.70 -11.44
N GLN A 135 -8.25 4.90 -11.04
CA GLN A 135 -8.09 6.16 -11.77
C GLN A 135 -7.26 7.20 -11.02
N VAL A 136 -7.26 7.17 -9.70
CA VAL A 136 -6.59 8.17 -8.87
C VAL A 136 -5.93 7.56 -7.65
N VAL A 137 -4.87 8.24 -7.21
CA VAL A 137 -4.35 8.16 -5.85
C VAL A 137 -4.60 9.49 -5.17
N ILE A 138 -5.16 9.42 -3.97
CA ILE A 138 -5.43 10.56 -3.11
C ILE A 138 -4.50 10.45 -1.90
N ALA A 139 -3.78 11.51 -1.58
CA ALA A 139 -2.96 11.58 -0.37
C ALA A 139 -3.37 12.76 0.51
N VAL A 140 -3.19 12.61 1.82
CA VAL A 140 -3.31 13.72 2.77
C VAL A 140 -1.96 13.91 3.46
N SER A 141 -1.41 15.12 3.34
CA SER A 141 -0.13 15.52 3.91
C SER A 141 -0.27 16.79 4.74
N THR A 142 0.58 16.96 5.76
CA THR A 142 0.58 18.14 6.64
C THR A 142 1.97 18.70 6.87
N ASP A 143 2.02 19.99 7.20
CA ASP A 143 3.14 20.61 7.94
C ASP A 143 2.60 21.17 9.27
N ASP A 144 3.37 22.01 9.95
CA ASP A 144 2.97 22.59 11.24
C ASP A 144 1.74 23.52 11.17
N ALA A 145 1.38 24.02 9.99
CA ALA A 145 0.33 25.03 9.80
C ALA A 145 -0.75 24.63 8.77
N HIS A 146 -0.50 23.61 7.95
CA HIS A 146 -1.30 23.31 6.78
C HIS A 146 -1.64 21.83 6.68
N THR A 147 -2.76 21.55 6.03
CA THR A 147 -3.16 20.23 5.55
C THR A 147 -3.47 20.35 4.06
N ALA A 148 -2.87 19.49 3.25
CA ALA A 148 -3.19 19.35 1.84
C ALA A 148 -3.85 18.00 1.58
N LEU A 149 -4.85 18.03 0.70
CA LEU A 149 -5.35 16.85 0.02
C LEU A 149 -4.89 16.95 -1.44
N GLU A 150 -4.16 15.94 -1.89
CA GLU A 150 -3.55 15.89 -3.21
C GLU A 150 -4.12 14.70 -3.99
N ILE A 151 -4.40 14.91 -5.27
CA ILE A 151 -4.99 13.90 -6.15
C ILE A 151 -4.13 13.80 -7.41
N TRP A 152 -3.59 12.61 -7.67
CA TRP A 152 -2.90 12.32 -8.92
C TRP A 152 -3.73 11.36 -9.77
N SER A 153 -3.81 11.62 -11.07
CA SER A 153 -4.43 10.69 -12.01
C SER A 153 -3.47 9.55 -12.35
N LEU A 154 -4.00 8.33 -12.33
CA LEU A 154 -3.34 7.10 -12.75
C LEU A 154 -3.58 6.77 -14.23
N ALA A 155 -4.38 7.58 -14.93
CA ALA A 155 -4.59 7.40 -16.36
C ALA A 155 -3.26 7.59 -17.09
N SER A 156 -2.97 6.68 -18.02
CA SER A 156 -1.81 6.80 -18.89
C SER A 156 -1.83 8.14 -19.60
N THR A 157 -0.78 8.94 -19.43
CA THR A 157 -0.55 10.19 -20.16
C THR A 157 -0.11 9.94 -21.61
N ALA A 158 -0.49 8.81 -22.21
CA ALA A 158 -0.36 8.63 -23.65
C ALA A 158 -1.19 9.73 -24.34
N PRO A 159 -0.58 10.58 -25.20
CA PRO A 159 -1.34 11.57 -25.94
C PRO A 159 -2.40 10.85 -26.77
N ASP A 160 -3.67 11.18 -26.55
CA ASP A 160 -4.80 10.59 -27.24
C ASP A 160 -4.71 10.89 -28.74
N LYS A 161 -4.10 9.98 -29.51
CA LYS A 161 -3.98 10.08 -30.97
C LYS A 161 -5.33 10.12 -31.67
N ARG A 162 -6.45 9.82 -31.00
CA ARG A 162 -7.79 9.82 -31.61
C ARG A 162 -8.40 11.21 -31.75
N ARG A 163 -7.91 12.23 -31.02
CA ARG A 163 -8.35 13.63 -31.21
C ARG A 163 -7.67 14.36 -32.37
N ALA A 164 -6.54 13.84 -32.88
CA ALA A 164 -5.81 14.48 -33.98
C ALA A 164 -6.43 14.23 -35.37
N THR A 165 -7.26 13.19 -35.54
CA THR A 165 -7.85 12.84 -36.84
C THR A 165 -9.14 13.61 -37.13
N GLN A 166 -9.84 14.14 -36.13
CA GLN A 166 -11.13 14.83 -36.35
C GLN A 166 -11.01 16.32 -36.71
N LEU A 167 -9.80 16.89 -36.73
CA LEU A 167 -9.54 18.30 -37.06
C LEU A 167 -8.85 18.51 -38.41
N ARG A 168 -8.56 17.45 -39.19
CA ARG A 168 -7.95 17.58 -40.52
C ARG A 168 -8.94 17.50 -41.69
N ASP A 169 -10.19 17.11 -41.47
CA ASP A 169 -11.20 16.99 -42.54
C ASP A 169 -12.22 18.15 -42.60
N ARG A 170 -11.91 19.31 -42.00
CA ARG A 170 -12.75 20.54 -42.13
C ARG A 170 -12.04 21.77 -42.68
N LEU A 171 -10.80 21.63 -43.14
CA LEU A 171 -10.09 22.67 -43.89
C LEU A 171 -9.25 21.99 -44.98
N GLY A 172 -9.86 21.78 -46.15
CA GLY A 172 -9.28 21.14 -47.32
C GLY A 172 -10.36 20.69 -48.28
#